data_AF-A0A1M7ESH0-F1
#
_entry.id   AF-A0A1M7ESH0-F1
#
_cell.length_a   1.000
_cell.length_b   1.000
_cell.length_c   1.000
_cell.angle_alpha   90.00
_cell.angle_beta   90.00
_cell.angle_gamma   90.00
#
_symmetry.space_group_name_H-M   'P 1'
#
loop_
_entity.id
_entity.type
_entity.pdbx_description
1 polymer ?
#
loop_
_entity_poly.entity_id
_entity_poly.type
_entity_poly.pdbx_seq_one_letter_code
_entity_poly.pdbx_strand_id
1 'polypeptide(L)'
;MLHINISAQGNSNLNFSTFEEYGFPAPLNGVDAEINNDVILKFEDEEEAIIYAEQLENLSTELNDKHSPQYIAISDVIMAIRNDEFVQSYTR
;
A
#
# COMPACT_ATOMS: atom_id res chain seq x y z
N MET A 1 -9.83 13.54 -0.66
CA MET A 1 -8.58 13.04 -1.24
C MET A 1 -7.65 12.69 -0.11
N LEU A 2 -7.48 11.39 0.09
CA LEU A 2 -6.69 10.77 1.13
C LEU A 2 -5.32 10.39 0.55
N HIS A 3 -4.26 10.64 1.33
CA HIS A 3 -2.90 10.30 0.95
C HIS A 3 -2.30 9.41 2.03
N ILE A 4 -1.83 8.24 1.63
CA ILE A 4 -1.20 7.29 2.54
C ILE A 4 0.25 7.14 2.14
N ASN A 5 1.14 7.53 3.06
CA ASN A 5 2.58 7.46 2.86
C ASN A 5 3.12 6.13 3.35
N ILE A 6 3.89 5.46 2.51
CA ILE A 6 4.58 4.22 2.82
C ILE A 6 6.07 4.49 2.85
N SER A 7 6.67 4.32 4.02
CA SER A 7 8.08 4.61 4.17
C SER A 7 8.95 3.56 3.48
N ALA A 8 9.85 4.03 2.62
CA ALA A 8 10.86 3.18 1.98
C ALA A 8 11.95 2.69 2.95
N GLN A 9 11.92 3.13 4.21
CA GLN A 9 12.78 2.62 5.28
C GLN A 9 12.10 1.52 6.12
N GLY A 10 10.89 1.11 5.74
CA GLY A 10 10.16 -0.01 6.34
C GLY A 10 10.76 -1.38 6.04
N ASN A 11 10.12 -2.44 6.52
CA ASN A 11 10.63 -3.81 6.40
C ASN A 11 10.79 -4.26 4.94
N SER A 12 9.93 -3.79 4.05
CA SER A 12 9.95 -4.10 2.62
C SER A 12 10.93 -3.26 1.79
N ASN A 13 11.45 -2.16 2.32
CA ASN A 13 12.14 -1.11 1.55
C ASN A 13 11.38 -0.68 0.27
N LEU A 14 10.05 -0.70 0.32
CA LEU A 14 9.19 -0.41 -0.82
C LEU A 14 9.37 1.05 -1.26
N ASN A 15 9.86 1.23 -2.48
CA ASN A 15 9.89 2.49 -3.23
C ASN A 15 9.08 2.37 -4.53
N PHE A 16 8.93 3.48 -5.25
CA PHE A 16 8.14 3.54 -6.48
C PHE A 16 8.60 2.53 -7.54
N SER A 17 9.90 2.37 -7.76
CA SER A 17 10.43 1.42 -8.74
C SER A 17 10.11 -0.03 -8.36
N THR A 18 10.25 -0.38 -7.09
CA THR A 18 9.90 -1.73 -6.61
C THR A 18 8.39 -1.97 -6.61
N PHE A 19 7.58 -0.92 -6.40
CA PHE A 19 6.12 -1.00 -6.50
C PHE A 19 5.70 -1.38 -7.93
N GLU A 20 6.29 -0.73 -8.94
CA GLU A 20 6.05 -1.05 -10.35
C GLU A 20 6.60 -2.44 -10.72
N GLU A 21 7.80 -2.79 -10.26
CA GLU A 21 8.42 -4.10 -10.52
C GLU A 21 7.59 -5.26 -9.98
N TYR A 22 7.00 -5.10 -8.79
CA TYR A 22 6.12 -6.09 -8.19
C TYR A 22 4.73 -6.17 -8.84
N GLY A 23 4.42 -5.27 -9.77
CA GLY A 23 3.16 -5.25 -10.49
C GLY A 23 1.96 -5.03 -9.59
N PHE A 24 2.11 -4.25 -8.52
CA PHE A 24 0.99 -3.93 -7.64
C PHE A 24 -0.07 -3.14 -8.40
N PRO A 25 -1.37 -3.44 -8.16
CA PRO A 25 -2.42 -2.60 -8.72
C PRO A 25 -2.21 -1.18 -8.22
N ALA A 26 -2.33 -0.18 -9.11
CA ALA A 26 -2.33 1.21 -8.69
C ALA A 26 -3.73 1.60 -8.16
N PRO A 27 -3.83 2.41 -7.10
CA PRO A 27 -5.07 3.09 -6.73
C PRO A 27 -5.64 3.90 -7.91
N LEU A 28 -6.93 4.24 -7.91
CA LEU A 28 -7.56 4.96 -9.03
C LEU A 28 -6.94 6.35 -9.23
N ASN A 29 -6.57 6.99 -8.12
CA ASN A 29 -5.92 8.30 -8.14
C ASN A 29 -4.39 8.23 -8.31
N GLY A 30 -3.86 7.02 -8.46
CA GLY A 30 -2.46 6.75 -8.80
C GLY A 30 -1.51 6.66 -7.61
N VAL A 31 -0.22 6.63 -7.96
CA VAL A 31 0.90 6.47 -7.04
C VAL A 31 1.95 7.51 -7.38
N ASP A 32 2.51 8.16 -6.36
CA ASP A 32 3.64 9.08 -6.52
C ASP A 32 4.87 8.59 -5.75
N ALA A 33 6.04 9.05 -6.17
CA ALA A 33 7.30 8.90 -5.44
C ALA A 33 7.65 10.20 -4.71
N GLU A 34 8.06 10.10 -3.45
CA GLU A 34 8.65 11.22 -2.72
C GLU A 34 10.18 11.28 -2.88
N ILE A 35 10.76 12.44 -2.56
CA ILE A 35 12.21 12.69 -2.62
C ILE A 35 13.01 11.75 -1.69
N ASN A 36 12.39 11.28 -0.61
CA ASN A 36 12.98 10.34 0.35
C ASN A 36 12.78 8.86 -0.05
N ASN A 37 12.34 8.59 -1.29
CA ASN A 37 11.96 7.30 -1.86
C ASN A 37 10.65 6.71 -1.32
N ASP A 38 9.92 7.40 -0.45
CA ASP A 38 8.63 6.94 0.03
C ASP A 38 7.63 6.84 -1.13
N VAL A 39 6.66 5.93 -0.97
CA VAL A 39 5.56 5.75 -1.91
C VAL A 39 4.33 6.44 -1.35
N ILE A 40 3.75 7.35 -2.11
CA ILE A 40 2.45 7.95 -1.79
C ILE A 40 1.38 7.23 -2.59
N LEU A 41 0.45 6.59 -1.89
CA LEU A 41 -0.78 6.09 -2.47
C LEU A 41 -1.87 7.15 -2.36
N LYS A 42 -2.55 7.44 -3.47
CA LYS A 42 -3.60 8.45 -3.53
C LYS A 42 -4.95 7.80 -3.65
N PHE A 43 -5.90 8.25 -2.82
CA PHE A 43 -7.27 7.77 -2.80
C PHE A 43 -8.24 8.95 -2.79
N GLU A 44 -9.45 8.74 -3.31
CA GLU A 44 -10.53 9.71 -3.32
C GLU A 44 -11.00 9.95 -1.88
N ASP A 45 -11.20 8.85 -1.17
CA ASP A 45 -11.69 8.77 0.21
C ASP A 45 -11.15 7.51 0.92
N GLU A 46 -11.60 7.32 2.17
CA GLU A 46 -11.27 6.18 3.02
C GLU A 46 -11.84 4.86 2.48
N GLU A 47 -12.99 4.89 1.79
CA GLU A 47 -13.63 3.69 1.22
C GLU A 47 -12.77 3.10 0.10
N GLU A 48 -12.24 3.95 -0.80
CA GLU A 48 -11.32 3.51 -1.85
C GLU A 48 -10.06 2.87 -1.26
N ALA A 49 -9.50 3.46 -0.19
CA ALA A 49 -8.32 2.91 0.48
C ALA A 49 -8.60 1.54 1.09
N ILE A 50 -9.78 1.33 1.69
CA ILE A 50 -10.18 0.02 2.24
C ILE A 50 -10.34 -1.01 1.14
N ILE A 51 -11.05 -0.68 0.06
CA ILE A 51 -11.23 -1.58 -1.10
C ILE A 51 -9.86 -1.97 -1.66
N TYR A 52 -8.95 -1.02 -1.77
CA TYR A 52 -7.59 -1.27 -2.23
C TYR A 52 -6.80 -2.21 -1.30
N ALA A 53 -6.91 -2.02 0.03
CA ALA A 53 -6.31 -2.93 0.99
C ALA A 53 -6.87 -4.36 0.88
N GLU A 54 -8.18 -4.52 0.64
CA GLU A 54 -8.79 -5.84 0.41
C GLU A 54 -8.30 -6.50 -0.89
N GLN A 55 -8.10 -5.72 -1.96
CA GLN A 55 -7.51 -6.23 -3.20
C GLN A 55 -6.09 -6.74 -2.98
N LEU A 56 -5.29 -5.99 -2.22
CA LEU A 56 -3.93 -6.39 -1.86
C LEU A 56 -3.90 -7.60 -0.93
N GLU A 57 -4.85 -7.72 0.00
CA GLU A 57 -4.98 -8.93 0.82
C GLU A 57 -5.23 -10.16 -0.05
N ASN A 58 -6.15 -10.07 -1.02
CA ASN A 58 -6.41 -11.14 -1.98
C ASN A 58 -5.13 -11.50 -2.76
N LEU A 59 -4.40 -10.51 -3.29
CA LEU A 59 -3.13 -10.73 -3.97
C LEU A 59 -2.10 -11.44 -3.07
N SER A 60 -2.03 -11.04 -1.79
CA SER A 60 -1.14 -11.67 -0.81
C SER A 60 -1.48 -13.13 -0.55
N THR A 61 -2.77 -13.51 -0.67
CA THR A 61 -3.19 -14.92 -0.51
C THR A 61 -2.81 -15.79 -1.71
N GLU A 62 -2.64 -15.19 -2.89
CA GLU A 62 -2.17 -15.88 -4.09
C GLU A 62 -0.65 -16.11 -4.07
N LEU A 63 0.08 -15.35 -3.24
CA LEU A 63 1.52 -15.54 -3.05
C LEU A 63 1.79 -16.79 -2.18
N ASN A 64 2.45 -17.78 -2.79
CA ASN A 64 2.82 -19.03 -2.11
C ASN A 64 3.89 -18.84 -1.03
N ASP A 65 4.71 -17.78 -1.14
CA ASP A 65 5.82 -17.50 -0.21
C ASP A 65 5.57 -16.22 0.59
N LYS A 66 5.25 -16.41 1.88
CA LYS A 66 5.03 -15.34 2.87
C LYS A 66 6.30 -14.64 3.35
N HIS A 67 7.47 -15.11 2.91
CA HIS A 67 8.75 -14.47 3.18
C HIS A 67 9.33 -13.78 1.95
N SER A 68 8.62 -13.84 0.82
CA SER A 68 9.03 -13.13 -0.39
C SER A 68 9.01 -11.61 -0.14
N PRO A 69 9.94 -10.85 -0.74
CA PRO A 69 9.93 -9.39 -0.66
C PRO A 69 8.59 -8.78 -1.09
N GLN A 70 7.95 -9.38 -2.09
CA GLN A 70 6.64 -8.97 -2.59
C GLN A 70 5.54 -9.12 -1.52
N TYR A 71 5.50 -10.25 -0.80
CA TYR A 71 4.54 -10.44 0.28
C TYR A 71 4.74 -9.46 1.44
N ILE A 72 6.01 -9.20 1.80
CA ILE A 72 6.37 -8.24 2.85
C ILE A 72 5.94 -6.83 2.43
N ALA A 73 6.18 -6.45 1.17
CA ALA A 73 5.75 -5.17 0.61
C ALA A 73 4.23 -5.01 0.60
N ILE A 74 3.48 -6.03 0.18
CA ILE A 74 2.01 -6.00 0.24
C ILE A 74 1.53 -5.83 1.70
N SER A 75 2.14 -6.58 2.63
CA SER A 75 1.79 -6.50 4.05
C SER A 75 2.05 -5.12 4.64
N ASP A 76 3.19 -4.50 4.30
CA ASP A 76 3.53 -3.14 4.72
C ASP A 76 2.52 -2.13 4.18
N VAL A 77 2.08 -2.26 2.92
CA VAL A 77 1.05 -1.40 2.33
C VAL A 77 -0.30 -1.54 3.04
N ILE A 78 -0.76 -2.77 3.25
CA ILE A 78 -2.02 -3.04 3.96
C ILE A 78 -1.96 -2.47 5.38
N MET A 79 -0.83 -2.64 6.06
CA MET A 79 -0.63 -2.07 7.40
C MET A 79 -0.64 -0.55 7.39
N ALA A 80 0.00 0.10 6.41
CA ALA A 80 -0.02 1.56 6.28
C ALA A 80 -1.44 2.09 6.12
N ILE A 81 -2.27 1.41 5.31
CA ILE A 81 -3.68 1.79 5.11
C ILE A 81 -4.50 1.57 6.38
N ARG A 82 -4.38 0.40 7.02
CA ARG A 82 -5.14 0.08 8.24
C ARG A 82 -4.73 0.90 9.45
N ASN A 83 -3.51 1.40 9.47
CA ASN A 83 -3.00 2.26 10.55
C ASN A 83 -3.26 3.76 10.31
N ASP A 84 -3.79 4.13 9.15
CA ASP A 84 -4.16 5.51 8.87
C ASP A 84 -5.34 5.96 9.75
N GLU A 85 -5.21 7.15 10.34
CA GLU A 85 -6.17 7.68 11.32
C GLU A 85 -7.55 7.96 10.69
N PHE A 86 -7.59 8.36 9.42
CA PHE A 86 -8.85 8.63 8.71
C PHE A 86 -9.56 7.30 8.39
N VAL A 87 -8.82 6.31 7.89
CA VAL A 87 -9.35 4.97 7.62
C VAL A 87 -9.87 4.29 8.89
N GLN A 88 -9.13 4.39 10.01
CA GLN A 88 -9.59 3.87 11.29
C GLN A 88 -10.84 4.58 11.81
N SER A 89 -10.95 5.88 11.58
CA SER A 89 -12.12 6.67 11.97
C SER A 89 -13.35 6.32 11.15
N TYR A 90 -13.18 5.96 9.87
CA TYR A 90 -14.26 5.56 8.98
C TYR A 90 -14.83 4.16 9.30
N THR A 91 -13.97 3.24 9.76
CA THR A 91 -14.34 1.84 10.06
C THR A 91 -14.91 1.62 11.46
N ARG A 92 -15.04 2.68 12.27
CA ARG A 92 -15.58 2.66 13.64
C ARG A 92 -17.08 2.91 13.69
#